data_AF-G4ZTN3-F1
#
_entry.id   AF-G4ZTN3-F1
#
_cell.length_a   1.000
_cell.length_b   1.000
_cell.length_c   1.000
_cell.angle_alpha   90.00
_cell.angle_beta   90.00
_cell.angle_gamma   90.00
#
_symmetry.space_group_name_H-M   'P 1'
#
loop_
_entity.id
_entity.type
_entity.pdbx_description
1 polymer ?
#
loop_
_entity_poly.entity_id
_entity_poly.type
_entity_poly.pdbx_seq_one_letter_code
_entity_poly.pdbx_strand_id
1 'polypeptide(L)' 'MTVAIKHAAKSTGEDPDRYGTHSMRSGGATSLFTTGIDRLAIKRFGRWKSDAYERYTRIDGHTLTGLA' A
#
# COMPACT_ATOMS: atom_id res chain seq x y z
N MET A 1 13.18 11.77 -4.76
CA MET A 1 12.14 11.35 -5.73
C MET A 1 10.74 11.35 -5.11
N THR A 2 10.20 12.52 -4.74
CA THR A 2 8.85 12.63 -4.16
C THR A 2 8.01 13.71 -4.83
N VAL A 3 8.60 14.57 -5.68
CA VAL A 3 7.92 15.69 -6.34
C VAL A 3 6.69 15.24 -7.14
N ALA A 4 6.81 14.18 -7.94
CA ALA A 4 5.68 13.66 -8.71
C ALA A 4 4.55 13.12 -7.79
N ILE A 5 4.90 12.42 -6.71
CA ILE A 5 3.95 11.90 -5.73
C ILE A 5 3.23 13.04 -5.02
N LYS A 6 3.97 14.08 -4.61
CA LYS A 6 3.40 15.27 -3.95
C LYS A 6 2.46 16.04 -4.88
N HIS A 7 2.82 16.19 -6.15
CA HIS A 7 1.92 16.81 -7.14
C HIS A 7 0.66 15.97 -7.36
N ALA A 8 0.79 14.64 -7.45
CA ALA A 8 -0.35 13.75 -7.57
C ALA A 8 -1.29 13.86 -6.36
N ALA A 9 -0.75 13.81 -5.14
CA ALA A 9 -1.52 14.00 -3.90
C ALA A 9 -2.26 15.36 -3.90
N LYS A 10 -1.57 16.44 -4.26
CA LYS A 10 -2.20 17.77 -4.38
C LYS A 10 -3.33 17.77 -5.41
N SER A 11 -3.14 17.10 -6.56
CA SER A 11 -4.14 17.05 -7.63
C SER A 11 -5.39 16.27 -7.25
N THR A 12 -5.30 15.35 -6.27
CA THR A 12 -6.44 14.59 -5.74
C THR A 12 -7.04 15.23 -4.48
N GLY A 13 -6.60 16.43 -4.09
CA GLY A 13 -7.10 17.12 -2.89
C GLY A 13 -6.51 16.60 -1.57
N GLU A 14 -5.50 15.75 -1.63
CA GLU A 14 -4.83 15.19 -0.45
C GLU A 14 -3.68 16.08 0.03
N ASP A 15 -3.34 15.99 1.33
CA ASP A 15 -2.19 16.70 1.90
C ASP A 15 -0.86 16.08 1.40
N PRO A 16 -0.08 16.78 0.55
CA PRO A 16 1.14 16.23 -0.04
C PRO A 16 2.22 15.83 0.95
N ASP A 17 2.22 16.38 2.17
CA ASP A 17 3.22 16.05 3.19
C ASP A 17 2.98 14.69 3.85
N ARG A 18 1.79 14.13 3.68
CA ARG A 18 1.47 12.74 4.06
C ARG A 18 1.95 11.71 3.04
N TYR A 19 2.41 12.14 1.86
CA TYR A 19 2.76 11.23 0.76
C TYR A 19 4.23 11.30 0.35
N GLY A 20 4.82 10.13 0.18
CA GLY A 20 6.17 9.94 -0.30
C GLY A 20 6.39 8.53 -0.80
N THR A 21 7.61 8.20 -1.23
CA THR A 21 7.92 6.86 -1.75
C THR A 21 7.62 5.76 -0.75
N HIS A 22 7.89 6.00 0.54
CA HIS A 22 7.61 5.04 1.59
C HIS A 22 6.10 4.82 1.82
N SER A 23 5.30 5.90 1.83
CA SER A 23 3.85 5.77 1.99
C SER A 23 3.24 4.99 0.82
N MET A 24 3.73 5.20 -0.40
CA MET A 24 3.31 4.42 -1.58
C MET A 24 3.57 2.93 -1.43
N ARG A 25 4.66 2.51 -0.75
CA ARG A 25 4.90 1.08 -0.49
C ARG A 25 3.86 0.50 0.46
N SER A 26 3.55 1.21 1.55
CA SER A 26 2.51 0.76 2.49
C SER A 26 1.12 0.77 1.85
N GLY A 27 0.77 1.83 1.13
CA GLY A 27 -0.51 1.93 0.43
C GLY A 27 -0.70 0.86 -0.62
N GLY A 28 0.30 0.61 -1.47
CA GLY A 28 0.25 -0.43 -2.49
C GLY A 28 0.14 -1.84 -1.91
N ALA A 29 0.93 -2.15 -0.87
CA ALA A 29 0.83 -3.44 -0.18
C ALA A 29 -0.55 -3.65 0.45
N THR A 30 -1.06 -2.61 1.11
CA THR A 30 -2.41 -2.62 1.72
C THR A 30 -3.49 -2.86 0.66
N SER A 31 -3.46 -2.12 -0.46
CA SER A 31 -4.47 -2.24 -1.52
C SER A 31 -4.51 -3.64 -2.14
N LEU A 32 -3.36 -4.28 -2.36
CA LEU A 32 -3.32 -5.65 -2.87
C LEU A 32 -3.83 -6.64 -1.82
N PHE A 33 -3.48 -6.44 -0.55
CA PHE A 33 -3.91 -7.31 0.54
C PHE A 33 -5.44 -7.26 0.74
N THR A 34 -6.03 -6.07 0.79
CA THR A 34 -7.48 -5.90 1.05
C THR A 34 -8.36 -6.38 -0.12
N THR A 35 -7.76 -6.56 -1.30
CA THR A 35 -8.41 -7.15 -2.49
C THR A 35 -8.19 -8.66 -2.60
N GLY A 36 -7.56 -9.30 -1.60
CA GLY A 36 -7.37 -10.75 -1.55
C GLY A 36 -6.29 -11.27 -2.49
N ILE A 37 -5.40 -10.41 -2.99
CA ILE A 37 -4.28 -10.85 -3.83
C ILE A 37 -3.33 -11.73 -3.01
N ASP A 38 -2.82 -12.79 -3.65
CA ASP A 38 -1.93 -13.75 -3.01
C ASP A 38 -0.66 -13.09 -2.42
N ARG A 39 -0.24 -13.61 -1.26
CA ARG A 39 0.90 -13.11 -0.50
C ARG A 39 2.21 -13.12 -1.30
N LEU A 40 2.46 -14.15 -2.10
CA LEU A 40 3.69 -14.27 -2.89
C LEU A 40 3.68 -13.24 -4.03
N ALA A 41 2.51 -12.97 -4.61
CA ALA A 41 2.34 -11.90 -5.58
C ALA A 41 2.64 -10.53 -4.94
N ILE A 42 2.08 -10.21 -3.77
CA ILE A 42 2.37 -8.95 -3.06
C ILE A 42 3.87 -8.81 -2.77
N LYS A 43 4.47 -9.87 -2.22
CA LYS A 43 5.92 -9.94 -1.94
C LYS A 43 6.75 -9.69 -3.20
N ARG A 44 6.36 -10.29 -4.32
CA ARG A 44 7.01 -10.12 -5.63
C ARG A 44 6.87 -8.70 -6.15
N PHE A 45 5.67 -8.12 -6.14
CA PHE A 45 5.41 -6.78 -6.67
C PHE A 45 6.19 -5.70 -5.94
N GLY A 46 6.24 -5.72 -4.61
CA GLY A 46 7.06 -4.74 -3.88
C GLY A 46 8.50 -5.18 -3.64
N ARG A 47 8.98 -6.22 -4.33
CA ARG A 47 10.40 -6.63 -4.38
C ARG A 47 10.98 -6.95 -3.00
N TRP A 48 10.19 -7.56 -2.12
CA TRP A 48 10.64 -7.98 -0.80
C TRP A 48 11.26 -9.37 -0.85
N LYS A 49 12.41 -9.54 -0.20
CA LYS A 49 13.07 -10.85 -0.05
C LYS A 49 12.46 -11.68 1.09
N SER A 50 12.12 -11.02 2.20
CA SER A 50 11.50 -11.62 3.37
C SER A 50 10.03 -11.21 3.48
N ASP A 51 9.35 -11.72 4.50
CA ASP A 51 7.95 -11.39 4.79
C ASP A 51 7.79 -10.04 5.51
N ALA A 52 8.81 -9.18 5.48
CA ALA A 52 8.76 -7.84 6.02
C ALA A 52 7.66 -6.95 5.40
N TYR A 53 7.13 -7.32 4.24
CA TYR A 53 6.01 -6.62 3.59
C TYR A 53 4.71 -6.71 4.40
N GLU A 54 4.55 -7.71 5.26
CA GLU A 54 3.34 -7.86 6.09
C GLU A 54 3.16 -6.68 7.06
N ARG A 55 4.25 -6.03 7.50
CA ARG A 55 4.14 -4.80 8.32
C ARG A 55 3.71 -3.56 7.53
N TYR A 56 3.71 -3.65 6.20
CA TYR A 56 3.33 -2.56 5.32
C TYR A 56 1.84 -2.65 4.92
N THR A 57 1.18 -3.78 5.15
CA THR A 57 -0.26 -3.96 4.91
C THR A 57 -1.06 -3.49 6.12
N ARG A 58 -2.33 -3.14 5.89
CA ARG A 58 -3.31 -2.88 6.95
C ARG A 58 -4.56 -3.70 6.66
N ILE A 59 -5.16 -4.24 7.72
CA ILE A 59 -6.47 -4.88 7.66
C ILE A 59 -7.53 -3.78 7.78
N ASP A 60 -8.51 -3.80 6.90
CA ASP A 60 -9.67 -2.90 6.92
C ASP A 60 -10.98 -3.69 7.12
N GLY A 61 -12.09 -2.97 7.25
CA GLY A 61 -13.42 -3.58 7.42
C GLY A 61 -13.80 -4.50 6.25
N HIS A 62 -13.40 -4.16 5.03
CA HIS A 62 -13.64 -4.99 3.83
C HIS A 62 -12.94 -6.35 3.94
N THR A 63 -11.68 -6.35 4.37
CA THR A 63 -10.92 -7.57 4.61
C THR A 63 -11.57 -8.43 5.69
N LEU A 64 -12.04 -7.83 6.78
CA LEU A 64 -12.70 -8.55 7.87
C LEU A 64 -14.03 -9.15 7.42
N THR A 65 -14.81 -8.46 6.59
CA THR A 65 -16.07 -9.00 6.04
C THR A 65 -15.83 -10.24 5.17
N GLY A 66 -14.74 -10.31 4.41
CA GLY A 66 -14.41 -11.47 3.59
C GLY A 66 -13.93 -12.70 4.36
N LEU A 67 -13.65 -12.58 5.66
CA LEU A 67 -13.22 -13.67 6.54
C LEU A 67 -14.36 -14.27 7.38
N ALA A 68 -15.49 -13.58 7.48
CA ALA A 68 -16.69 -14.00 8.22
C ALA A 68 -17.60 -14.88 7.34
#